data_AF-A0A2N0R7X4-F1
#
_entry.id   AF-A0A2N0R7X4-F1
#
_cell.length_a   1.000
_cell.length_b   1.000
_cell.length_c   1.000
_cell.angle_alpha   90.00
_cell.angle_beta   90.00
_cell.angle_gamma   90.00
#
_symmetry.space_group_name_H-M   'P 1'
#
loop_
_entity.id
_entity.type
_entity.pdbx_description
1 polymer ?
#
loop_
_entity_poly.entity_id
_entity_poly.type
_entity_poly.pdbx_seq_one_letter_code
_entity_poly.pdbx_strand_id
1 'polypeptide(L)'
;MQSLYYELRIIIFKYVDTPISLILTDRKWYAITQDPYARAEWLIYKYGKTHAIFHAVRLGSDFITVGLVRNLLVRNAIISRYFIQRLLMSIGSEGSWTSNLPSPIFTQLIIEGYNRDLVVKGNDMELFHYLSDPADTLTSINDDPQKLFQNLSDIKDLILNKKFVPFPPRPKFIYEDTIEYHIQLIQDRSQEDYPPKDGYENSRQLNVIARAILIYPDLVYMWKEIGYYEICSDVNDLVMQGAFLTLFPPTPPTNWIIPDIDSVVTRLRQLLAVGFQLTETVMEAAFQLFEHRLDEIGDLLMDSFQNIRKEPKSVIACSCLIQAAKPEREHKKFDLLEFLINKIVQPAETALKYVLNYYNVAFKYDANSIKLSKMRSLSVNSSFYDWVLKEYGPNSRITQQCFDDILESRIWIDLKLQENPERDIPEHLTLQAFNSICSIYQKYCNDKVPFKANYFPYLKLVKNEEIIGRFSKILSGLELNIKLPYDINYEYNRSEVNNNQIMTN
;
A
#
# COMPACT_ATOMS: atom_id res chain seq x y z
N MET A 1 -6.94 30.06 -18.53
CA MET A 1 -7.94 29.25 -17.78
C MET A 1 -9.30 29.96 -17.64
N GLN A 2 -9.37 31.26 -17.38
CA GLN A 2 -10.66 31.97 -17.20
C GLN A 2 -11.54 32.05 -18.46
N SER A 3 -10.95 31.98 -19.66
CA SER A 3 -11.63 31.99 -20.96
C SER A 3 -12.09 30.62 -21.45
N LEU A 4 -11.82 29.53 -20.71
CA LEU A 4 -12.23 28.19 -21.12
C LEU A 4 -13.76 28.06 -21.14
N TYR A 5 -14.28 27.33 -22.13
CA TYR A 5 -15.67 26.91 -22.18
C TYR A 5 -16.01 25.98 -21.01
N TYR A 6 -17.28 25.94 -20.63
CA TYR A 6 -17.75 25.20 -19.46
C TYR A 6 -17.48 23.69 -19.58
N GLU A 7 -17.69 23.15 -20.77
CA GLU A 7 -17.49 21.75 -21.14
C GLU A 7 -16.01 21.34 -21.02
N LEU A 8 -15.10 22.22 -21.47
CA LEU A 8 -13.66 21.99 -21.33
C LEU A 8 -13.24 21.97 -19.86
N ARG A 9 -13.89 22.78 -18.99
CA ARG A 9 -13.62 22.72 -17.56
C ARG A 9 -14.06 21.39 -16.95
N ILE A 10 -15.21 20.83 -17.36
CA ILE A 10 -15.63 19.51 -16.89
C ILE A 10 -14.60 18.44 -17.30
N ILE A 11 -14.12 18.50 -18.56
CA ILE A 11 -13.10 17.57 -19.04
C ILE A 11 -11.82 17.71 -18.21
N ILE A 12 -11.34 18.92 -17.93
CA ILE A 12 -10.16 19.12 -17.09
C ILE A 12 -10.42 18.62 -15.66
N PHE A 13 -11.57 18.94 -15.07
CA PHE A 13 -11.95 18.55 -13.72
C PHE A 13 -11.90 17.04 -13.51
N LYS A 14 -12.35 16.28 -14.52
CA LYS A 14 -12.32 14.81 -14.54
C LYS A 14 -10.93 14.22 -14.27
N TYR A 15 -9.86 14.87 -14.73
CA TYR A 15 -8.48 14.40 -14.58
C TYR A 15 -7.75 14.95 -13.35
N VAL A 16 -8.43 15.68 -12.47
CA VAL A 16 -7.81 16.22 -11.27
C VAL A 16 -7.80 15.19 -10.15
N ASP A 17 -6.60 14.89 -9.63
CA ASP A 17 -6.41 13.93 -8.54
C ASP A 17 -7.16 14.35 -7.27
N THR A 18 -6.99 15.61 -6.86
CA THR A 18 -7.64 16.19 -5.68
C THR A 18 -8.37 17.48 -6.04
N PRO A 19 -9.71 17.44 -6.21
CA PRO A 19 -10.54 18.59 -6.58
C PRO A 19 -10.32 19.87 -5.75
N ILE A 20 -9.93 19.74 -4.48
CA ILE A 20 -9.83 20.88 -3.55
C ILE A 20 -8.82 21.93 -3.99
N SER A 21 -7.68 21.52 -4.56
CA SER A 21 -6.65 22.46 -5.01
C SER A 21 -7.17 23.33 -6.15
N LEU A 22 -7.98 22.76 -7.04
CA LEU A 22 -8.60 23.47 -8.15
C LEU A 22 -9.75 24.38 -7.67
N ILE A 23 -10.56 23.91 -6.72
CA ILE A 23 -11.66 24.68 -6.12
C ILE A 23 -11.15 26.00 -5.54
N LEU A 24 -10.03 25.96 -4.81
CA LEU A 24 -9.49 27.12 -4.10
C LEU A 24 -8.90 28.19 -5.04
N THR A 25 -8.78 27.91 -6.34
CA THR A 25 -8.16 28.83 -7.30
C THR A 25 -9.13 29.86 -7.90
N ASP A 26 -10.40 29.51 -8.13
CA ASP A 26 -11.39 30.38 -8.79
C ASP A 26 -12.83 29.91 -8.53
N ARG A 27 -13.77 30.86 -8.42
CA ARG A 27 -15.23 30.62 -8.31
C ARG A 27 -15.78 29.82 -9.49
N LYS A 28 -15.21 29.95 -10.69
CA LYS A 28 -15.64 29.16 -11.86
C LYS A 28 -15.37 27.66 -11.65
N TRP A 29 -14.25 27.31 -11.03
CA TRP A 29 -13.94 25.92 -10.68
C TRP A 29 -14.82 25.43 -9.54
N TYR A 30 -15.06 26.26 -8.53
CA TYR A 30 -16.05 25.96 -7.50
C TYR A 30 -17.42 25.61 -8.11
N ALA A 31 -17.91 26.38 -9.09
CA ALA A 31 -19.17 26.08 -9.79
C ALA A 31 -19.17 24.71 -10.49
N ILE A 32 -18.08 24.33 -11.16
CA ILE A 32 -17.92 22.98 -11.75
C ILE A 32 -18.01 21.91 -10.67
N THR A 33 -17.40 22.16 -9.51
CA THR A 33 -17.43 21.18 -8.43
C THR A 33 -18.79 21.04 -7.76
N GLN A 34 -19.74 21.95 -8.01
CA GLN A 34 -21.14 21.82 -7.58
C GLN A 34 -22.03 21.14 -8.62
N ASP A 35 -21.54 20.96 -9.86
CA ASP A 35 -22.30 20.30 -10.93
C ASP A 35 -22.36 18.77 -10.68
N PRO A 36 -23.57 18.19 -10.50
CA PRO A 36 -23.74 16.76 -10.35
C PRO A 36 -23.21 15.93 -11.53
N TYR A 37 -23.26 16.47 -12.74
CA TYR A 37 -22.73 15.82 -13.94
C TYR A 37 -21.21 15.71 -13.88
N ALA A 38 -20.54 16.81 -13.53
CA ALA A 38 -19.08 16.86 -13.41
C ALA A 38 -18.58 15.94 -12.27
N ARG A 39 -19.28 15.93 -11.12
CA ARG A 39 -18.99 15.00 -10.01
C ARG A 39 -19.14 13.53 -10.44
N ALA A 40 -20.18 13.21 -11.19
CA ALA A 40 -20.41 11.85 -11.69
C ALA A 40 -19.30 11.41 -12.65
N GLU A 41 -18.91 12.26 -13.60
CA GLU A 41 -17.79 11.99 -14.52
C GLU A 41 -16.48 11.77 -13.78
N TRP A 42 -16.19 12.61 -12.77
CA TRP A 42 -14.99 12.47 -11.96
C TRP A 42 -14.98 11.18 -11.15
N LEU A 43 -16.08 10.81 -10.48
CA LEU A 43 -16.18 9.57 -9.72
C LEU A 43 -16.01 8.33 -10.60
N ILE A 44 -16.70 8.29 -11.76
CA ILE A 44 -16.61 7.15 -12.68
C ILE A 44 -15.22 7.04 -13.28
N TYR A 45 -14.58 8.17 -13.60
CA TYR A 45 -13.22 8.17 -14.10
C TYR A 45 -12.22 7.66 -13.07
N LYS A 46 -12.36 8.13 -11.82
CA LYS A 46 -11.39 7.85 -10.76
C LYS A 46 -11.56 6.47 -10.12
N TYR A 47 -12.79 5.99 -9.98
CA TYR A 47 -13.12 4.79 -9.21
C TYR A 47 -13.87 3.72 -10.01
N GLY A 48 -14.06 3.93 -11.30
CA GLY A 48 -14.86 3.03 -12.13
C GLY A 48 -16.37 3.14 -11.87
N LYS A 49 -17.17 2.52 -12.73
CA LYS A 49 -18.64 2.50 -12.58
C LYS A 49 -19.10 1.68 -11.38
N THR A 50 -18.30 0.70 -11.00
CA THR A 50 -18.59 -0.30 -9.99
C THR A 50 -18.65 0.32 -8.59
N HIS A 51 -17.64 1.12 -8.24
CA HIS A 51 -17.50 1.68 -6.89
C HIS A 51 -17.79 3.18 -6.81
N ALA A 52 -18.19 3.83 -7.91
CA ALA A 52 -18.52 5.26 -7.93
C ALA A 52 -19.58 5.65 -6.88
N ILE A 53 -20.63 4.84 -6.71
CA ILE A 53 -21.70 5.12 -5.72
C ILE A 53 -21.16 4.97 -4.30
N PHE A 54 -20.34 3.95 -4.04
CA PHE A 54 -19.68 3.77 -2.75
C PHE A 54 -18.82 4.98 -2.38
N HIS A 55 -17.95 5.44 -3.30
CA HIS A 55 -17.14 6.62 -3.07
C HIS A 55 -17.96 7.91 -2.94
N ALA A 56 -19.07 8.05 -3.69
CA ALA A 56 -19.98 9.17 -3.53
C ALA A 56 -20.54 9.26 -2.10
N VAL A 57 -21.01 8.13 -1.55
CA VAL A 57 -21.55 8.06 -0.19
C VAL A 57 -20.48 8.40 0.85
N ARG A 58 -19.27 7.85 0.68
CA ARG A 58 -18.14 8.09 1.60
C ARG A 58 -17.65 9.52 1.66
N LEU A 59 -17.78 10.27 0.56
CA LEU A 59 -17.42 11.69 0.54
C LEU A 59 -18.42 12.55 1.34
N GLY A 60 -19.54 11.99 1.78
CA GLY A 60 -20.44 12.59 2.76
C GLY A 60 -21.42 13.61 2.18
N SER A 61 -22.21 14.21 3.08
CA SER A 61 -23.34 15.10 2.78
C SER A 61 -22.99 16.30 1.91
N ASP A 62 -21.77 16.83 2.01
CA ASP A 62 -21.34 18.00 1.24
C ASP A 62 -21.09 17.66 -0.23
N PHE A 63 -20.87 16.37 -0.52
CA PHE A 63 -20.55 15.87 -1.85
C PHE A 63 -21.73 15.15 -2.52
N ILE A 64 -22.46 14.31 -1.81
CA ILE A 64 -23.53 13.49 -2.40
C ILE A 64 -24.87 14.22 -2.45
N THR A 65 -25.48 14.24 -3.63
CA THR A 65 -26.81 14.83 -3.86
C THR A 65 -27.69 13.88 -4.68
N VAL A 66 -29.01 14.09 -4.65
CA VAL A 66 -29.96 13.28 -5.42
C VAL A 66 -29.64 13.39 -6.92
N GLY A 67 -29.27 14.60 -7.37
CA GLY A 67 -28.83 14.84 -8.74
C GLY A 67 -27.59 14.02 -9.10
N LEU A 68 -26.62 13.89 -8.18
CA LEU A 68 -25.41 13.10 -8.41
C LEU A 68 -25.75 11.62 -8.55
N VAL A 69 -26.55 11.06 -7.63
CA VAL A 69 -26.96 9.65 -7.69
C VAL A 69 -27.68 9.35 -9.01
N ARG A 70 -28.60 10.21 -9.45
CA ARG A 70 -29.28 10.03 -10.74
C ARG A 70 -28.30 10.07 -11.92
N ASN A 71 -27.34 10.99 -11.92
CA ASN A 71 -26.32 11.06 -12.97
C ASN A 71 -25.43 9.80 -12.99
N LEU A 72 -25.07 9.25 -11.82
CA LEU A 72 -24.34 7.99 -11.73
C LEU A 72 -25.14 6.82 -12.31
N LEU A 73 -26.44 6.72 -11.98
CA LEU A 73 -27.32 5.66 -12.48
C LEU A 73 -27.54 5.74 -13.99
N VAL A 74 -27.77 6.94 -14.54
CA VAL A 74 -27.87 7.17 -16.00
C VAL A 74 -26.59 6.75 -16.73
N ARG A 75 -25.45 6.76 -16.04
CA ARG A 75 -24.14 6.34 -16.57
C ARG A 75 -23.81 4.87 -16.29
N ASN A 76 -24.80 4.09 -15.88
CA ASN A 76 -24.68 2.68 -15.54
C ASN A 76 -23.73 2.40 -14.37
N ALA A 77 -23.68 3.28 -13.37
CA ALA A 77 -23.04 2.95 -12.10
C ALA A 77 -23.78 1.78 -11.43
N ILE A 78 -23.03 0.85 -10.85
CA ILE A 78 -23.58 -0.41 -10.35
C ILE A 78 -24.03 -0.21 -8.90
N ILE A 79 -25.32 -0.49 -8.63
CA ILE A 79 -25.79 -0.79 -7.28
C ILE A 79 -25.76 -2.32 -7.13
N SER A 80 -24.80 -2.86 -6.39
CA SER A 80 -24.77 -4.30 -6.06
C SER A 80 -25.73 -4.61 -4.91
N ARG A 81 -26.22 -5.85 -4.83
CA ARG A 81 -27.04 -6.27 -3.68
C ARG A 81 -26.24 -6.20 -2.38
N TYR A 82 -24.97 -6.57 -2.44
CA TYR A 82 -24.02 -6.45 -1.33
C TYR A 82 -23.83 -5.01 -0.85
N PHE A 83 -23.82 -4.02 -1.77
CA PHE A 83 -23.78 -2.61 -1.40
C PHE A 83 -24.98 -2.21 -0.54
N ILE A 84 -26.18 -2.64 -0.91
CA ILE A 84 -27.39 -2.36 -0.13
C ILE A 84 -27.36 -3.08 1.22
N GLN A 85 -26.91 -4.34 1.28
CA GLN A 85 -26.73 -5.05 2.55
C GLN A 85 -25.77 -4.30 3.48
N ARG A 86 -24.61 -3.89 2.99
CA ARG A 86 -23.61 -3.11 3.77
C ARG A 86 -24.15 -1.74 4.20
N LEU A 87 -24.94 -1.07 3.36
CA LEU A 87 -25.62 0.19 3.69
C LEU A 87 -26.66 0.00 4.80
N LEU A 88 -27.42 -1.11 4.80
CA LEU A 88 -28.39 -1.42 5.85
C LEU A 88 -27.71 -1.79 7.18
N MET A 89 -26.61 -2.54 7.12
CA MET A 89 -25.82 -2.94 8.29
C MET A 89 -25.18 -1.75 9.02
N SER A 90 -24.89 -0.65 8.31
CA SER A 90 -24.25 0.53 8.90
C SER A 90 -25.23 1.55 9.50
N ILE A 91 -26.54 1.33 9.36
CA ILE A 91 -27.57 2.21 9.96
C ILE A 91 -27.48 2.17 11.48
N GLY A 92 -27.45 3.35 12.10
CA GLY A 92 -27.38 3.49 13.56
C GLY A 92 -26.02 3.16 14.16
N SER A 93 -25.03 2.79 13.34
CA SER A 93 -23.64 2.60 13.77
C SER A 93 -22.92 3.95 13.79
N GLU A 94 -22.66 4.48 14.98
CA GLU A 94 -21.89 5.71 15.18
C GLU A 94 -20.48 5.57 14.58
N GLY A 95 -20.06 6.58 13.82
CA GLY A 95 -18.76 6.59 13.15
C GLY A 95 -18.66 5.68 11.91
N SER A 96 -19.77 5.11 11.43
CA SER A 96 -19.78 4.37 10.17
C SER A 96 -19.58 5.28 8.95
N TRP A 97 -19.10 4.70 7.85
CA TRP A 97 -18.92 5.36 6.55
C TRP A 97 -20.20 5.95 5.94
N THR A 98 -21.38 5.64 6.51
CA THR A 98 -22.69 6.16 6.11
C THR A 98 -23.31 7.12 7.13
N SER A 99 -22.61 7.43 8.22
CA SER A 99 -23.13 8.24 9.33
C SER A 99 -23.66 9.62 8.91
N ASN A 100 -23.05 10.23 7.89
CA ASN A 100 -23.44 11.53 7.33
C ASN A 100 -24.31 11.43 6.06
N LEU A 101 -24.90 10.27 5.76
CA LEU A 101 -25.69 10.09 4.55
C LEU A 101 -27.09 10.75 4.70
N PRO A 102 -27.46 11.72 3.83
CA PRO A 102 -28.77 12.35 3.94
C PRO A 102 -29.92 11.37 3.67
N SER A 103 -31.00 11.45 4.45
CA SER A 103 -32.19 10.58 4.33
C SER A 103 -32.78 10.48 2.90
N PRO A 104 -32.89 11.58 2.11
CA PRO A 104 -33.35 11.48 0.72
C PRO A 104 -32.44 10.64 -0.17
N ILE A 105 -31.12 10.66 0.08
CA ILE A 105 -30.13 9.88 -0.66
C ILE A 105 -30.26 8.41 -0.28
N PHE A 106 -30.33 8.13 1.03
CA PHE A 106 -30.55 6.78 1.53
C PHE A 106 -31.81 6.17 0.91
N THR A 107 -32.93 6.89 0.95
CA THR A 107 -34.21 6.43 0.39
C THR A 107 -34.09 6.16 -1.11
N GLN A 108 -33.45 7.06 -1.87
CA GLN A 108 -33.20 6.86 -3.30
C GLN A 108 -32.36 5.58 -3.55
N LEU A 109 -31.25 5.39 -2.82
CA LEU A 109 -30.39 4.21 -2.97
C LEU A 109 -31.13 2.90 -2.65
N ILE A 110 -31.96 2.91 -1.60
CA ILE A 110 -32.81 1.77 -1.27
C ILE A 110 -33.82 1.51 -2.39
N ILE A 111 -34.59 2.51 -2.85
CA ILE A 111 -35.58 2.29 -3.92
C ILE A 111 -34.93 1.69 -5.19
N GLU A 112 -33.77 2.20 -5.59
CA GLU A 112 -33.05 1.74 -6.78
C GLU A 112 -32.39 0.37 -6.58
N GLY A 113 -32.05 0.01 -5.33
CA GLY A 113 -31.37 -1.23 -4.98
C GLY A 113 -32.26 -2.38 -4.47
N TYR A 114 -33.42 -2.07 -3.91
CA TYR A 114 -34.32 -2.98 -3.17
C TYR A 114 -35.21 -3.85 -4.07
N ASN A 115 -35.21 -3.63 -5.39
CA ASN A 115 -35.84 -4.55 -6.36
C ASN A 115 -35.14 -5.93 -6.47
N ARG A 116 -34.31 -6.31 -5.48
CA ARG A 116 -33.53 -7.54 -5.46
C ARG A 116 -33.79 -8.23 -4.13
N ASP A 117 -34.09 -9.54 -4.16
CA ASP A 117 -34.35 -10.34 -2.96
C ASP A 117 -33.24 -10.18 -1.92
N LEU A 118 -33.48 -9.32 -0.91
CA LEU A 118 -32.56 -9.07 0.18
C LEU A 118 -32.72 -10.18 1.22
N VAL A 119 -31.63 -10.83 1.56
CA VAL A 119 -31.60 -11.84 2.62
C VAL A 119 -31.76 -11.15 3.97
N VAL A 120 -32.65 -11.66 4.82
CA VAL A 120 -32.97 -11.09 6.15
C VAL A 120 -31.84 -11.33 7.18
N LYS A 121 -30.92 -12.28 6.90
CA LYS A 121 -29.74 -12.59 7.75
C LYS A 121 -28.51 -12.92 6.88
N GLY A 122 -27.34 -12.45 7.31
CA GLY A 122 -26.07 -12.60 6.59
C GLY A 122 -25.91 -11.63 5.42
N ASN A 123 -24.78 -11.72 4.71
CA ASN A 123 -24.51 -10.91 3.52
C ASN A 123 -23.88 -11.71 2.37
N ASP A 124 -23.86 -11.13 1.18
CA ASP A 124 -23.40 -11.80 -0.03
C ASP A 124 -21.91 -12.18 0.00
N MET A 125 -21.07 -11.45 0.75
CA MET A 125 -19.66 -11.80 0.94
C MET A 125 -19.50 -13.03 1.85
N GLU A 126 -20.28 -13.12 2.93
CA GLU A 126 -20.35 -14.32 3.78
C GLU A 126 -20.88 -15.53 3.00
N LEU A 127 -21.92 -15.33 2.17
CA LEU A 127 -22.43 -16.38 1.30
C LEU A 127 -21.36 -16.83 0.29
N PHE A 128 -20.67 -15.87 -0.35
CA PHE A 128 -19.57 -16.18 -1.27
C PHE A 128 -18.50 -17.01 -0.55
N HIS A 129 -18.08 -16.57 0.64
CA HIS A 129 -17.09 -17.29 1.45
C HIS A 129 -17.55 -18.71 1.77
N TYR A 130 -18.79 -18.88 2.22
CA TYR A 130 -19.38 -20.20 2.47
C TYR A 130 -19.37 -21.09 1.23
N LEU A 131 -19.69 -20.55 0.05
CA LEU A 131 -19.74 -21.31 -1.20
C LEU A 131 -18.34 -21.67 -1.72
N SER A 132 -17.33 -20.83 -1.49
CA SER A 132 -16.00 -20.96 -2.06
C SER A 132 -14.96 -21.68 -1.18
N ASP A 133 -15.09 -21.64 0.16
CA ASP A 133 -14.03 -22.09 1.09
C ASP A 133 -14.44 -23.33 1.92
N PRO A 134 -13.66 -24.42 1.94
CA PRO A 134 -14.05 -25.70 2.57
C PRO A 134 -14.39 -25.65 4.07
N ALA A 135 -13.67 -24.87 4.89
CA ALA A 135 -13.93 -24.74 6.34
C ALA A 135 -13.15 -23.58 6.98
N ASP A 136 -13.57 -23.16 8.17
CA ASP A 136 -13.12 -22.00 8.99
C ASP A 136 -11.66 -22.03 9.48
N THR A 137 -10.78 -22.81 8.85
CA THR A 137 -9.36 -22.92 9.19
C THR A 137 -8.48 -22.24 8.15
N LEU A 138 -7.96 -21.08 8.53
CA LEU A 138 -6.90 -20.28 7.91
C LEU A 138 -5.54 -21.00 7.72
N THR A 139 -5.47 -22.33 7.93
CA THR A 139 -4.21 -23.03 8.22
C THR A 139 -3.84 -24.18 7.27
N SER A 140 -4.66 -24.55 6.28
CA SER A 140 -4.28 -25.55 5.29
C SER A 140 -4.16 -24.97 3.88
N ILE A 141 -2.92 -24.83 3.40
CA ILE A 141 -2.54 -24.48 2.02
C ILE A 141 -2.95 -25.58 1.02
N ASN A 142 -3.44 -26.73 1.51
CA ASN A 142 -4.13 -27.72 0.69
C ASN A 142 -5.55 -27.21 0.43
N ASP A 143 -5.66 -26.25 -0.49
CA ASP A 143 -6.93 -25.84 -1.09
C ASP A 143 -7.61 -27.08 -1.66
N ASP A 144 -8.68 -27.56 -1.03
CA ASP A 144 -9.57 -28.54 -1.65
C ASP A 144 -10.53 -27.75 -2.57
N PRO A 145 -10.30 -27.75 -3.90
CA PRO A 145 -11.09 -26.95 -4.80
C PRO A 145 -12.51 -27.51 -4.99
N GLN A 146 -12.79 -28.71 -4.43
CA GLN A 146 -14.04 -29.42 -4.63
C GLN A 146 -15.27 -28.60 -4.25
N LYS A 147 -15.20 -27.83 -3.15
CA LYS A 147 -16.37 -27.06 -2.69
C LYS A 147 -16.76 -25.94 -3.66
N LEU A 148 -15.78 -25.19 -4.16
CA LEU A 148 -16.02 -24.14 -5.16
C LEU A 148 -16.63 -24.74 -6.42
N PHE A 149 -16.11 -25.87 -6.90
CA PHE A 149 -16.65 -26.53 -8.10
C PHE A 149 -18.05 -27.11 -7.88
N GLN A 150 -18.34 -27.68 -6.71
CA GLN A 150 -19.67 -28.18 -6.34
C GLN A 150 -20.70 -27.05 -6.31
N ASN A 151 -20.30 -25.86 -5.85
CA ASN A 151 -21.18 -24.69 -5.69
C ASN A 151 -21.08 -23.70 -6.86
N LEU A 152 -20.48 -24.08 -7.98
CA LEU A 152 -20.18 -23.14 -9.07
C LEU A 152 -21.44 -22.51 -9.67
N SER A 153 -22.56 -23.24 -9.73
CA SER A 153 -23.85 -22.71 -10.18
C SER A 153 -24.35 -21.59 -9.26
N ASP A 154 -24.21 -21.76 -7.96
CA ASP A 154 -24.67 -20.80 -6.96
C ASP A 154 -23.77 -19.57 -6.91
N ILE A 155 -22.46 -19.75 -7.10
CA ILE A 155 -21.51 -18.66 -7.25
C ILE A 155 -21.81 -17.85 -8.53
N LYS A 156 -22.10 -18.53 -9.64
CA LYS A 156 -22.51 -17.88 -10.90
C LYS A 156 -23.79 -17.07 -10.71
N ASP A 157 -24.80 -17.63 -10.06
CA ASP A 157 -26.03 -16.93 -9.73
C ASP A 157 -25.77 -15.70 -8.85
N LEU A 158 -24.92 -15.85 -7.83
CA LEU A 158 -24.53 -14.77 -6.93
C LEU A 158 -23.85 -13.60 -7.68
N ILE A 159 -22.90 -13.90 -8.57
CA ILE A 159 -22.20 -12.87 -9.34
C ILE A 159 -23.11 -12.29 -10.41
N LEU A 160 -23.66 -13.11 -11.32
CA LEU A 160 -24.33 -12.62 -12.52
C LEU A 160 -25.73 -12.07 -12.24
N ASN A 161 -26.57 -12.84 -11.54
CA ASN A 161 -27.97 -12.49 -11.34
C ASN A 161 -28.15 -11.54 -10.15
N LYS A 162 -27.46 -11.81 -9.03
CA LYS A 162 -27.50 -10.96 -7.84
C LYS A 162 -26.54 -9.77 -7.91
N LYS A 163 -25.69 -9.71 -8.95
CA LYS A 163 -24.70 -8.64 -9.20
C LYS A 163 -23.79 -8.45 -7.99
N PHE A 164 -23.30 -9.55 -7.41
CA PHE A 164 -22.37 -9.50 -6.29
C PHE A 164 -21.06 -8.85 -6.71
N VAL A 165 -20.69 -7.78 -5.99
CA VAL A 165 -19.43 -7.05 -6.15
C VAL A 165 -18.89 -6.79 -4.74
N PRO A 166 -17.68 -7.28 -4.40
CA PRO A 166 -17.03 -6.93 -3.13
C PRO A 166 -16.74 -5.42 -3.07
N PHE A 167 -16.64 -4.88 -1.86
CA PHE A 167 -16.24 -3.48 -1.68
C PHE A 167 -14.77 -3.31 -2.09
N PRO A 168 -14.36 -2.10 -2.49
CA PRO A 168 -12.99 -1.90 -2.96
C PRO A 168 -12.00 -2.05 -1.80
N PRO A 169 -10.74 -2.42 -2.09
CA PRO A 169 -9.68 -2.42 -1.10
C PRO A 169 -9.43 -1.01 -0.58
N ARG A 170 -8.85 -0.91 0.62
CA ARG A 170 -8.31 0.35 1.14
C ARG A 170 -7.25 0.90 0.15
N PRO A 171 -7.33 2.18 -0.25
CA PRO A 171 -6.29 2.82 -1.03
C PRO A 171 -4.94 2.67 -0.32
N LYS A 172 -3.91 2.30 -1.08
CA LYS A 172 -2.53 2.38 -0.60
C LYS A 172 -2.15 3.86 -0.50
N PHE A 173 -1.74 4.31 0.68
CA PHE A 173 -1.31 5.70 0.89
C PHE A 173 0.02 5.97 0.17
N ILE A 174 0.21 7.21 -0.29
CA ILE A 174 1.36 7.65 -1.09
C ILE A 174 2.42 8.37 -0.24
N TYR A 175 2.13 8.67 1.03
CA TYR A 175 2.96 9.57 1.84
C TYR A 175 4.20 8.89 2.43
N GLU A 176 5.31 9.64 2.39
CA GLU A 176 6.71 9.31 2.72
C GLU A 176 6.97 8.78 4.15
N ASP A 177 5.95 8.45 4.94
CA ASP A 177 6.15 7.97 6.31
C ASP A 177 4.98 7.15 6.86
N THR A 178 4.66 6.03 6.20
CA THR A 178 3.52 5.18 6.52
C THR A 178 3.88 3.97 7.38
N ILE A 179 4.88 4.04 8.27
CA ILE A 179 5.15 2.89 9.14
C ILE A 179 4.05 2.75 10.22
N GLU A 180 3.49 3.85 10.74
CA GLU A 180 2.36 3.79 11.67
C GLU A 180 1.05 3.33 11.00
N TYR A 181 0.82 3.69 9.73
CA TYR A 181 -0.30 3.16 8.95
C TYR A 181 -0.08 1.69 8.55
N HIS A 182 1.15 1.25 8.28
CA HIS A 182 1.44 -0.15 7.98
C HIS A 182 1.29 -1.03 9.24
N ILE A 183 1.73 -0.53 10.39
CA ILE A 183 1.53 -1.18 11.69
C ILE A 183 0.06 -1.16 12.11
N GLN A 184 -0.66 -0.03 11.98
CA GLN A 184 -2.12 0.01 12.18
C GLN A 184 -2.84 -0.88 11.18
N LEU A 185 -2.45 -0.92 9.90
CA LEU A 185 -3.00 -1.88 8.94
C LEU A 185 -2.77 -3.31 9.39
N ILE A 186 -1.58 -3.69 9.83
CA ILE A 186 -1.26 -5.07 10.22
C ILE A 186 -1.95 -5.45 11.54
N GLN A 187 -1.96 -4.54 12.52
CA GLN A 187 -2.62 -4.70 13.81
C GLN A 187 -4.15 -4.71 13.67
N ASP A 188 -4.73 -3.73 12.95
CA ASP A 188 -6.17 -3.68 12.66
C ASP A 188 -6.60 -4.89 11.81
N ARG A 189 -5.83 -5.32 10.79
CA ARG A 189 -6.18 -6.52 10.00
C ARG A 189 -6.33 -7.80 10.82
N SER A 190 -5.72 -7.86 12.01
CA SER A 190 -5.78 -9.04 12.90
C SER A 190 -6.92 -8.99 13.93
N GLN A 191 -7.50 -7.82 14.20
CA GLN A 191 -8.52 -7.58 15.25
C GLN A 191 -9.72 -6.73 14.80
N GLU A 192 -9.82 -6.40 13.50
CA GLU A 192 -10.86 -5.53 12.96
C GLU A 192 -12.23 -6.23 12.91
N ASP A 193 -13.22 -5.59 13.55
CA ASP A 193 -14.63 -5.97 13.47
C ASP A 193 -15.08 -6.00 12.00
N TYR A 194 -15.73 -7.09 11.61
CA TYR A 194 -16.36 -7.21 10.30
C TYR A 194 -17.87 -6.92 10.42
N PRO A 195 -18.43 -5.99 9.61
CA PRO A 195 -17.76 -5.20 8.58
C PRO A 195 -16.98 -3.97 9.11
N PRO A 196 -15.90 -3.53 8.42
CA PRO A 196 -15.15 -2.33 8.79
C PRO A 196 -15.99 -1.06 8.87
N LYS A 197 -15.73 -0.21 9.88
CA LYS A 197 -16.42 1.08 10.08
C LYS A 197 -16.19 2.05 8.92
N ASP A 198 -14.99 2.03 8.34
CA ASP A 198 -14.65 2.86 7.19
C ASP A 198 -15.34 2.41 5.89
N GLY A 199 -15.96 1.25 5.88
CA GLY A 199 -16.72 0.73 4.75
C GLY A 199 -15.89 0.04 3.69
N TYR A 200 -14.55 0.09 3.69
CA TYR A 200 -13.76 -0.69 2.73
C TYR A 200 -13.94 -2.20 2.99
N GLU A 201 -13.52 -3.02 2.02
CA GLU A 201 -13.43 -4.46 2.26
C GLU A 201 -12.16 -4.79 3.05
N ASN A 202 -12.28 -5.69 4.02
CA ASN A 202 -11.12 -6.08 4.82
C ASN A 202 -10.24 -7.09 4.07
N SER A 203 -8.99 -7.23 4.53
CA SER A 203 -8.03 -8.12 3.87
C SER A 203 -8.43 -9.61 3.91
N ARG A 204 -9.16 -10.05 4.95
CA ARG A 204 -9.64 -11.44 5.07
C ARG A 204 -10.62 -11.75 3.94
N GLN A 205 -11.61 -10.89 3.71
CA GLN A 205 -12.61 -11.11 2.67
C GLN A 205 -12.02 -10.97 1.26
N LEU A 206 -11.10 -10.02 1.04
CA LEU A 206 -10.39 -9.91 -0.23
C LEU A 206 -9.52 -11.15 -0.54
N ASN A 207 -8.93 -11.77 0.48
CA ASN A 207 -8.22 -13.05 0.32
C ASN A 207 -9.14 -14.20 -0.09
N VAL A 208 -10.38 -14.23 0.39
CA VAL A 208 -11.38 -15.22 -0.05
C VAL A 208 -11.65 -15.05 -1.56
N ILE A 209 -11.85 -13.81 -2.03
CA ILE A 209 -12.02 -13.52 -3.46
C ILE A 209 -10.78 -13.96 -4.26
N ALA A 210 -9.58 -13.62 -3.78
CA ALA A 210 -8.33 -13.95 -4.45
C ALA A 210 -8.12 -15.48 -4.57
N ARG A 211 -8.39 -16.24 -3.50
CA ARG A 211 -8.32 -17.72 -3.50
C ARG A 211 -9.31 -18.34 -4.49
N ALA A 212 -10.55 -17.85 -4.51
CA ALA A 212 -11.55 -18.33 -5.46
C ALA A 212 -11.11 -18.12 -6.92
N ILE A 213 -10.50 -16.97 -7.23
CA ILE A 213 -9.93 -16.67 -8.55
C ILE A 213 -8.73 -17.57 -8.86
N LEU A 214 -7.88 -17.87 -7.89
CA LEU A 214 -6.75 -18.79 -8.09
C LEU A 214 -7.24 -20.20 -8.46
N ILE A 215 -8.30 -20.67 -7.83
CA ILE A 215 -8.92 -21.97 -8.14
C ILE A 215 -9.62 -21.94 -9.50
N TYR A 216 -10.40 -20.89 -9.77
CA TYR A 216 -11.19 -20.76 -11.01
C TYR A 216 -11.08 -19.34 -11.60
N PRO A 217 -10.05 -19.06 -12.43
CA PRO A 217 -9.78 -17.72 -12.97
C PRO A 217 -10.94 -17.13 -13.79
N ASP A 218 -11.78 -17.97 -14.39
CA ASP A 218 -12.91 -17.53 -15.21
C ASP A 218 -13.97 -16.76 -14.42
N LEU A 219 -13.97 -16.82 -13.08
CA LEU A 219 -14.81 -15.94 -12.24
C LEU A 219 -14.62 -14.45 -12.61
N VAL A 220 -13.42 -14.07 -13.02
CA VAL A 220 -13.11 -12.70 -13.48
C VAL A 220 -14.02 -12.27 -14.64
N TYR A 221 -14.31 -13.17 -15.59
CA TYR A 221 -15.18 -12.85 -16.72
C TYR A 221 -16.62 -12.60 -16.28
N MET A 222 -17.09 -13.30 -15.24
CA MET A 222 -18.43 -13.10 -14.69
C MET A 222 -18.57 -11.72 -14.05
N TRP A 223 -17.56 -11.26 -13.31
CA TRP A 223 -17.53 -9.90 -12.76
C TRP A 223 -17.46 -8.85 -13.86
N LYS A 224 -16.64 -9.07 -14.90
CA LYS A 224 -16.56 -8.16 -16.05
C LYS A 224 -17.88 -8.09 -16.82
N GLU A 225 -18.63 -9.18 -16.91
CA GLU A 225 -19.94 -9.23 -17.57
C GLU A 225 -20.97 -8.32 -16.89
N ILE A 226 -20.96 -8.25 -15.55
CA ILE A 226 -21.83 -7.33 -14.81
C ILE A 226 -21.29 -5.90 -14.73
N GLY A 227 -20.11 -5.63 -15.31
CA GLY A 227 -19.48 -4.32 -15.40
C GLY A 227 -18.40 -4.01 -14.36
N TYR A 228 -17.98 -5.00 -13.56
CA TYR A 228 -16.88 -4.86 -12.60
C TYR A 228 -15.53 -5.14 -13.26
N TYR A 229 -14.98 -4.13 -13.94
CA TYR A 229 -13.73 -4.24 -14.69
C TYR A 229 -12.47 -4.11 -13.82
N GLU A 230 -12.61 -3.48 -12.65
CA GLU A 230 -11.52 -3.20 -11.72
C GLU A 230 -11.15 -4.41 -10.83
N ILE A 231 -11.90 -5.52 -10.90
CA ILE A 231 -11.62 -6.73 -10.09
C ILE A 231 -10.15 -7.17 -10.18
N CYS A 232 -9.55 -7.15 -11.37
CA CYS A 232 -8.17 -7.56 -11.54
C CYS A 232 -7.20 -6.61 -10.83
N SER A 233 -7.43 -5.30 -10.86
CA SER A 233 -6.57 -4.33 -10.17
C SER A 233 -6.76 -4.38 -8.66
N ASP A 234 -8.01 -4.56 -8.21
CA ASP A 234 -8.38 -4.51 -6.80
C ASP A 234 -7.80 -5.68 -5.99
N VAL A 235 -7.70 -6.87 -6.60
CA VAL A 235 -7.09 -8.05 -5.97
C VAL A 235 -5.79 -8.50 -6.63
N ASN A 236 -5.15 -7.66 -7.45
CA ASN A 236 -3.95 -8.02 -8.23
C ASN A 236 -2.86 -8.64 -7.36
N ASP A 237 -2.48 -7.93 -6.31
CA ASP A 237 -1.38 -8.34 -5.45
C ASP A 237 -1.70 -9.63 -4.69
N LEU A 238 -2.94 -9.78 -4.21
CA LEU A 238 -3.36 -10.97 -3.47
C LEU A 238 -3.39 -12.22 -4.37
N VAL A 239 -3.94 -12.09 -5.58
CA VAL A 239 -3.98 -13.18 -6.55
C VAL A 239 -2.57 -13.56 -6.99
N MET A 240 -1.74 -12.58 -7.35
CA MET A 240 -0.38 -12.86 -7.81
C MET A 240 0.49 -13.45 -6.70
N GLN A 241 0.43 -12.92 -5.48
CA GLN A 241 1.15 -13.49 -4.32
C GLN A 241 0.64 -14.88 -3.97
N GLY A 242 -0.68 -15.10 -3.98
CA GLY A 242 -1.26 -16.42 -3.75
C GLY A 242 -0.81 -17.44 -4.80
N ALA A 243 -0.70 -17.04 -6.08
CA ALA A 243 -0.16 -17.91 -7.12
C ALA A 243 1.28 -18.34 -6.82
N PHE A 244 2.12 -17.42 -6.33
CA PHE A 244 3.48 -17.76 -5.93
C PHE A 244 3.51 -18.66 -4.69
N LEU A 245 2.63 -18.45 -3.69
CA LEU A 245 2.52 -19.32 -2.52
C LEU A 245 2.09 -20.74 -2.88
N THR A 246 1.21 -20.90 -3.87
CA THR A 246 0.82 -22.22 -4.38
C THR A 246 1.98 -22.92 -5.08
N LEU A 247 2.78 -22.18 -5.88
CA LEU A 247 3.93 -22.73 -6.59
C LEU A 247 5.11 -23.04 -5.64
N PHE A 248 5.36 -22.14 -4.68
CA PHE A 248 6.47 -22.18 -3.74
C PHE A 248 5.92 -22.11 -2.30
N PRO A 249 5.37 -23.20 -1.77
CA PRO A 249 4.87 -23.22 -0.40
C PRO A 249 6.01 -22.90 0.60
N PRO A 250 5.78 -22.03 1.61
CA PRO A 250 6.78 -21.73 2.64
C PRO A 250 7.24 -22.97 3.40
N THR A 251 6.31 -23.90 3.66
CA THR A 251 6.57 -25.21 4.23
C THR A 251 6.16 -26.28 3.22
N PRO A 252 7.07 -26.68 2.31
CA PRO A 252 6.72 -27.63 1.25
C PRO A 252 6.36 -29.01 1.83
N PRO A 253 5.28 -29.65 1.36
CA PRO A 253 5.00 -31.02 1.73
C PRO A 253 6.08 -31.97 1.19
N THR A 254 6.20 -33.16 1.77
CA THR A 254 7.31 -34.11 1.50
C THR A 254 7.39 -34.56 0.04
N ASN A 255 6.29 -34.47 -0.69
CA ASN A 255 6.18 -34.82 -2.11
C ASN A 255 6.24 -33.60 -3.05
N TRP A 256 6.45 -32.39 -2.53
CA TRP A 256 6.57 -31.21 -3.36
C TRP A 256 7.89 -31.21 -4.12
N ILE A 257 7.79 -30.84 -5.40
CA ILE A 257 8.92 -30.71 -6.32
C ILE A 257 8.96 -29.25 -6.74
N ILE A 258 10.16 -28.66 -6.72
CA ILE A 258 10.37 -27.28 -7.17
C ILE A 258 9.86 -27.16 -8.62
N PRO A 259 8.90 -26.26 -8.90
CA PRO A 259 8.39 -26.05 -10.26
C PRO A 259 9.51 -25.59 -11.19
N ASP A 260 9.47 -26.01 -12.46
CA ASP A 260 10.35 -25.45 -13.48
C ASP A 260 9.84 -24.08 -13.98
N ILE A 261 10.69 -23.39 -14.76
CA ILE A 261 10.38 -22.07 -15.32
C ILE A 261 9.11 -22.11 -16.17
N ASP A 262 8.92 -23.15 -16.97
CA ASP A 262 7.75 -23.28 -17.86
C ASP A 262 6.45 -23.43 -17.07
N SER A 263 6.47 -24.15 -15.95
CA SER A 263 5.33 -24.30 -15.04
C SER A 263 4.95 -22.97 -14.40
N VAL A 264 5.94 -22.21 -13.90
CA VAL A 264 5.71 -20.87 -13.34
C VAL A 264 5.17 -19.92 -14.40
N VAL A 265 5.82 -19.86 -15.57
CA VAL A 265 5.42 -18.99 -16.67
C VAL A 265 4.01 -19.33 -17.18
N THR A 266 3.69 -20.62 -17.30
CA THR A 266 2.36 -21.08 -17.71
C THR A 266 1.30 -20.61 -16.72
N ARG A 267 1.53 -20.81 -15.42
CA ARG A 267 0.60 -20.39 -14.38
C ARG A 267 0.39 -18.87 -14.38
N LEU A 268 1.46 -18.09 -14.48
CA LEU A 268 1.34 -16.64 -14.53
C LEU A 268 0.65 -16.15 -15.81
N ARG A 269 0.92 -16.76 -16.97
CA ARG A 269 0.23 -16.44 -18.23
C ARG A 269 -1.27 -16.68 -18.17
N GLN A 270 -1.74 -17.71 -17.45
CA GLN A 270 -3.17 -17.92 -17.23
C GLN A 270 -3.82 -16.72 -16.51
N LEU A 271 -3.15 -16.19 -15.48
CA LEU A 271 -3.65 -15.02 -14.73
C LEU A 271 -3.56 -13.73 -15.56
N LEU A 272 -2.46 -13.54 -16.29
CA LEU A 272 -2.31 -12.39 -17.20
C LEU A 272 -3.41 -12.39 -18.29
N ALA A 273 -3.79 -13.57 -18.81
CA ALA A 273 -4.82 -13.71 -19.84
C ALA A 273 -6.21 -13.24 -19.37
N VAL A 274 -6.51 -13.36 -18.08
CA VAL A 274 -7.78 -12.85 -17.51
C VAL A 274 -7.70 -11.38 -17.08
N GLY A 275 -6.50 -10.78 -17.06
CA GLY A 275 -6.29 -9.34 -16.87
C GLY A 275 -5.46 -8.94 -15.65
N PHE A 276 -4.87 -9.88 -14.92
CA PHE A 276 -3.90 -9.58 -13.86
C PHE A 276 -2.58 -9.05 -14.45
N GLN A 277 -1.74 -8.46 -13.60
CA GLN A 277 -0.49 -7.83 -14.01
C GLN A 277 0.67 -8.22 -13.10
N LEU A 278 1.77 -8.62 -13.74
CA LEU A 278 3.07 -8.78 -13.09
C LEU A 278 3.79 -7.42 -13.04
N THR A 279 3.41 -6.61 -12.05
CA THR A 279 4.00 -5.30 -11.79
C THR A 279 5.31 -5.41 -11.02
N GLU A 280 6.09 -4.33 -10.98
CA GLU A 280 7.33 -4.23 -10.22
C GLU A 280 7.08 -4.47 -8.72
N THR A 281 5.94 -4.02 -8.19
CA THR A 281 5.56 -4.24 -6.79
C THR A 281 5.24 -5.72 -6.53
N VAL A 282 4.60 -6.41 -7.48
CA VAL A 282 4.32 -7.85 -7.36
C VAL A 282 5.61 -8.67 -7.42
N MET A 283 6.51 -8.36 -8.36
CA MET A 283 7.78 -9.06 -8.49
C MET A 283 8.65 -8.92 -7.24
N GLU A 284 8.78 -7.70 -6.71
CA GLU A 284 9.53 -7.47 -5.47
C GLU A 284 8.85 -8.15 -4.26
N ALA A 285 7.52 -8.07 -4.14
CA ALA A 285 6.81 -8.76 -3.06
C ALA A 285 6.99 -10.29 -3.12
N ALA A 286 7.09 -10.86 -4.32
CA ALA A 286 7.38 -12.29 -4.49
C ALA A 286 8.78 -12.64 -3.97
N PHE A 287 9.82 -11.85 -4.31
CA PHE A 287 11.15 -12.07 -3.76
C PHE A 287 11.19 -11.89 -2.23
N GLN A 288 10.52 -10.86 -1.71
CA GLN A 288 10.43 -10.61 -0.27
C GLN A 288 9.75 -11.77 0.48
N LEU A 289 8.68 -12.30 -0.08
CA LEU A 289 7.94 -13.43 0.51
C LEU A 289 8.82 -14.68 0.70
N PHE A 290 9.78 -14.88 -0.21
CA PHE A 290 10.72 -16.01 -0.18
C PHE A 290 12.16 -15.58 0.14
N GLU A 291 12.34 -14.48 0.87
CA GLU A 291 13.67 -13.93 1.17
C GLU A 291 14.64 -14.99 1.70
N HIS A 292 14.15 -15.85 2.61
CA HIS A 292 14.90 -16.95 3.23
C HIS A 292 15.25 -18.13 2.30
N ARG A 293 14.75 -18.14 1.06
CA ARG A 293 14.95 -19.20 0.05
C ARG A 293 15.39 -18.63 -1.31
N LEU A 294 15.89 -17.40 -1.35
CA LEU A 294 16.32 -16.77 -2.60
C LEU A 294 17.51 -17.49 -3.26
N ASP A 295 18.33 -18.18 -2.46
CA ASP A 295 19.39 -19.07 -2.92
C ASP A 295 18.86 -20.31 -3.66
N GLU A 296 17.70 -20.84 -3.24
CA GLU A 296 17.06 -22.00 -3.83
C GLU A 296 16.22 -21.64 -5.07
N ILE A 297 15.38 -20.59 -4.98
CA ILE A 297 14.35 -20.30 -6.00
C ILE A 297 14.47 -18.92 -6.65
N GLY A 298 15.37 -18.05 -6.17
CA GLY A 298 15.47 -16.67 -6.64
C GLY A 298 15.82 -16.55 -8.11
N ASP A 299 16.79 -17.33 -8.60
CA ASP A 299 17.16 -17.31 -10.03
C ASP A 299 16.03 -17.84 -10.92
N LEU A 300 15.33 -18.87 -10.47
CA LEU A 300 14.17 -19.41 -11.18
C LEU A 300 13.03 -18.40 -11.30
N LEU A 301 12.72 -17.68 -10.21
CA LEU A 301 11.77 -16.58 -10.22
C LEU A 301 12.21 -15.45 -11.17
N MET A 302 13.48 -15.05 -11.11
CA MET A 302 14.05 -14.03 -11.98
C MET A 302 13.95 -14.41 -13.46
N ASP A 303 14.29 -15.66 -13.81
CA ASP A 303 14.13 -16.19 -15.16
C ASP A 303 12.67 -16.24 -15.62
N SER A 304 11.75 -16.60 -14.72
CA SER A 304 10.32 -16.59 -15.01
C SER A 304 9.80 -15.17 -15.29
N PHE A 305 10.24 -14.18 -14.49
CA PHE A 305 9.88 -12.77 -14.68
C PHE A 305 10.43 -12.21 -15.99
N GLN A 306 11.70 -12.49 -16.30
CA GLN A 306 12.30 -12.14 -17.60
C GLN A 306 11.51 -12.74 -18.77
N ASN A 307 11.11 -14.02 -18.66
CA ASN A 307 10.33 -14.68 -19.70
C ASN A 307 8.97 -14.04 -19.95
N ILE A 308 8.35 -13.47 -18.93
CA ILE A 308 7.04 -12.80 -19.02
C ILE A 308 7.18 -11.36 -19.47
N ARG A 309 8.03 -10.57 -18.80
CA ARG A 309 8.22 -9.14 -19.05
C ARG A 309 8.96 -8.85 -20.35
N LYS A 310 9.74 -9.82 -20.85
CA LYS A 310 10.66 -9.63 -21.98
C LYS A 310 11.67 -8.51 -21.74
N GLU A 311 12.00 -8.27 -20.48
CA GLU A 311 12.98 -7.30 -20.02
C GLU A 311 14.27 -8.01 -19.56
N PRO A 312 15.45 -7.37 -19.66
CA PRO A 312 16.68 -7.90 -19.08
C PRO A 312 16.56 -8.09 -17.56
N LYS A 313 17.17 -9.16 -17.01
CA LYS A 313 17.21 -9.42 -15.55
C LYS A 313 17.68 -8.20 -14.75
N SER A 314 18.68 -7.47 -15.26
CA SER A 314 19.20 -6.26 -14.61
C SER A 314 18.18 -5.13 -14.52
N VAL A 315 17.28 -5.00 -15.50
CA VAL A 315 16.21 -4.00 -15.49
C VAL A 315 15.15 -4.39 -14.45
N ILE A 316 14.74 -5.66 -14.46
CA ILE A 316 13.79 -6.20 -13.46
C ILE A 316 14.35 -6.05 -12.05
N ALA A 317 15.62 -6.44 -11.84
CA ALA A 317 16.29 -6.33 -10.55
C ALA A 317 16.38 -4.87 -10.07
N CYS A 318 16.71 -3.93 -10.96
CA CYS A 318 16.75 -2.50 -10.63
C CYS A 318 15.36 -1.96 -10.25
N SER A 319 14.32 -2.32 -11.01
CA SER A 319 12.94 -1.94 -10.69
C SER A 319 12.48 -2.52 -9.35
N CYS A 320 12.81 -3.78 -9.06
CA CYS A 320 12.51 -4.41 -7.77
C CYS A 320 13.31 -3.75 -6.63
N LEU A 321 14.57 -3.38 -6.86
CA LEU A 321 15.39 -2.69 -5.86
C LEU A 321 14.81 -1.32 -5.50
N ILE A 322 14.24 -0.59 -6.48
CA ILE A 322 13.46 0.63 -6.21
C ILE A 322 12.29 0.29 -5.29
N GLN A 323 11.48 -0.73 -5.61
CA GLN A 323 10.32 -1.09 -4.76
C GLN A 323 10.72 -1.52 -3.35
N ALA A 324 11.86 -2.20 -3.20
CA ALA A 324 12.41 -2.62 -1.91
C ALA A 324 12.87 -1.41 -1.09
N ALA A 325 13.34 -0.32 -1.71
CA ALA A 325 13.80 0.87 -0.99
C ALA A 325 12.66 1.76 -0.45
N LYS A 326 11.39 1.50 -0.79
CA LYS A 326 10.25 2.32 -0.33
C LYS A 326 10.25 2.51 1.20
N PRO A 327 9.88 3.70 1.71
CA PRO A 327 9.79 3.97 3.15
C PRO A 327 8.96 2.95 3.93
N GLU A 328 7.89 2.43 3.31
CA GLU A 328 6.96 1.47 3.93
C GLU A 328 7.53 0.05 4.09
N ARG A 329 8.66 -0.27 3.46
CA ARG A 329 9.23 -1.61 3.47
C ARG A 329 9.99 -1.86 4.75
N GLU A 330 9.84 -3.04 5.33
CA GLU A 330 10.67 -3.47 6.45
C GLU A 330 11.57 -4.63 5.99
N HIS A 331 12.89 -4.39 6.03
CA HIS A 331 13.89 -5.43 5.78
C HIS A 331 14.43 -5.91 7.11
N LYS A 332 14.06 -7.14 7.48
CA LYS A 332 14.62 -7.81 8.67
C LYS A 332 16.03 -8.36 8.41
N LYS A 333 16.31 -8.66 7.14
CA LYS A 333 17.59 -9.15 6.63
C LYS A 333 17.95 -8.37 5.35
N PHE A 334 19.16 -8.55 4.87
CA PHE A 334 19.63 -7.92 3.64
C PHE A 334 19.67 -8.86 2.45
N ASP A 335 19.24 -10.12 2.64
CA ASP A 335 19.28 -11.18 1.64
C ASP A 335 18.59 -10.75 0.34
N LEU A 336 17.43 -10.07 0.44
CA LEU A 336 16.73 -9.53 -0.74
C LEU A 336 17.55 -8.45 -1.47
N LEU A 337 18.10 -7.48 -0.74
CA LEU A 337 18.85 -6.36 -1.33
C LEU A 337 20.13 -6.87 -2.00
N GLU A 338 20.84 -7.78 -1.34
CA GLU A 338 22.03 -8.46 -1.84
C GLU A 338 21.71 -9.32 -3.06
N PHE A 339 20.62 -10.09 -3.04
CA PHE A 339 20.17 -10.86 -4.18
C PHE A 339 19.93 -9.94 -5.40
N LEU A 340 19.17 -8.85 -5.23
CA LEU A 340 18.82 -7.94 -6.30
C LEU A 340 20.03 -7.20 -6.87
N ILE A 341 20.92 -6.67 -6.02
CA ILE A 341 22.10 -5.93 -6.48
C ILE A 341 23.04 -6.82 -7.29
N ASN A 342 23.18 -8.10 -6.89
CA ASN A 342 24.00 -9.08 -7.59
C ASN A 342 23.47 -9.46 -8.98
N LYS A 343 22.20 -9.16 -9.30
CA LYS A 343 21.62 -9.37 -10.65
C LYS A 343 21.77 -8.16 -11.56
N ILE A 344 22.36 -7.05 -11.10
CA ILE A 344 22.57 -5.84 -11.89
C ILE A 344 23.97 -5.88 -12.52
N VAL A 345 24.04 -5.65 -13.85
CA VAL A 345 25.29 -5.71 -14.63
C VAL A 345 26.20 -4.49 -14.37
N GLN A 346 25.62 -3.34 -14.04
CA GLN A 346 26.37 -2.12 -13.72
C GLN A 346 27.03 -2.23 -12.34
N PRO A 347 28.11 -1.46 -12.07
CA PRO A 347 28.67 -1.38 -10.72
C PRO A 347 27.57 -1.05 -9.70
N ALA A 348 27.57 -1.78 -8.58
CA ALA A 348 26.52 -1.69 -7.57
C ALA A 348 26.27 -0.23 -7.10
N GLU A 349 27.33 0.56 -6.91
CA GLU A 349 27.20 1.98 -6.56
C GLU A 349 26.43 2.82 -7.59
N THR A 350 26.52 2.48 -8.88
CA THR A 350 25.78 3.20 -9.94
C THR A 350 24.30 2.87 -9.89
N ALA A 351 23.97 1.60 -9.67
CA ALA A 351 22.59 1.15 -9.50
C ALA A 351 21.96 1.77 -8.24
N LEU A 352 22.70 1.80 -7.13
CA LEU A 352 22.24 2.43 -5.89
C LEU A 352 22.06 3.92 -6.05
N LYS A 353 22.98 4.62 -6.71
CA LYS A 353 22.81 6.03 -7.03
C LYS A 353 21.53 6.30 -7.82
N TYR A 354 21.17 5.43 -8.76
CA TYR A 354 19.91 5.54 -9.49
C TYR A 354 18.69 5.38 -8.57
N VAL A 355 18.70 4.40 -7.66
CA VAL A 355 17.64 4.19 -6.65
C VAL A 355 17.52 5.42 -5.73
N LEU A 356 18.63 5.91 -5.19
CA LEU A 356 18.66 7.08 -4.31
C LEU A 356 18.11 8.33 -5.03
N ASN A 357 18.47 8.52 -6.30
CA ASN A 357 17.94 9.62 -7.10
C ASN A 357 16.45 9.49 -7.40
N TYR A 358 15.94 8.26 -7.61
CA TYR A 358 14.51 8.02 -7.81
C TYR A 358 13.67 8.54 -6.64
N TYR A 359 14.17 8.37 -5.41
CA TYR A 359 13.53 8.85 -4.18
C TYR A 359 13.94 10.28 -3.77
N ASN A 360 14.71 11.00 -4.60
CA ASN A 360 15.28 12.31 -4.28
C ASN A 360 16.04 12.32 -2.93
N VAL A 361 16.80 11.25 -2.65
CA VAL A 361 17.67 11.15 -1.46
C VAL A 361 18.84 12.13 -1.64
N ALA A 362 18.71 13.28 -1.01
CA ALA A 362 19.70 14.35 -0.92
C ALA A 362 19.18 15.43 0.06
N PHE A 363 19.94 16.51 0.24
CA PHE A 363 19.38 17.77 0.74
C PHE A 363 18.34 18.31 -0.25
N LYS A 364 17.06 18.36 0.17
CA LYS A 364 15.93 18.87 -0.62
C LYS A 364 15.72 20.37 -0.41
N TYR A 365 16.10 20.90 0.75
CA TYR A 365 15.87 22.28 1.15
C TYR A 365 17.19 22.99 1.47
N ASP A 366 17.24 24.27 1.17
CA ASP A 366 18.32 25.12 1.67
C ASP A 366 18.06 25.54 3.14
N ALA A 367 19.07 26.13 3.77
CA ALA A 367 18.99 26.56 5.17
C ALA A 367 17.86 27.57 5.46
N ASN A 368 17.38 28.30 4.45
CA ASN A 368 16.31 29.28 4.59
C ASN A 368 14.92 28.65 4.43
N SER A 369 14.80 27.63 3.60
CA SER A 369 13.54 26.97 3.23
C SER A 369 13.22 25.75 4.08
N ILE A 370 14.20 25.12 4.72
CA ILE A 370 13.98 23.93 5.57
C ILE A 370 12.95 24.18 6.68
N LYS A 371 12.95 25.38 7.30
CA LYS A 371 11.98 25.78 8.33
C LYS A 371 10.55 25.92 7.80
N LEU A 372 10.41 26.28 6.52
CA LEU A 372 9.11 26.48 5.87
C LEU A 372 8.46 25.16 5.44
N SER A 373 9.23 24.08 5.38
CA SER A 373 8.70 22.76 5.03
C SER A 373 7.72 22.27 6.10
N LYS A 374 6.56 21.78 5.64
CA LYS A 374 5.49 21.29 6.52
C LYS A 374 5.87 19.98 7.22
N MET A 375 6.61 19.12 6.53
CA MET A 375 7.04 17.81 7.02
C MET A 375 8.34 17.41 6.33
N ARG A 376 9.24 16.74 7.06
CA ARG A 376 10.40 16.04 6.51
C ARG A 376 10.63 14.74 7.27
N SER A 377 10.62 13.62 6.53
CA SER A 377 11.05 12.30 7.01
C SER A 377 12.10 11.70 6.08
N LEU A 378 12.57 10.48 6.36
CA LEU A 378 13.50 9.74 5.51
C LEU A 378 12.90 9.46 4.13
N SER A 379 13.68 9.66 3.07
CA SER A 379 13.21 9.43 1.70
C SER A 379 13.09 7.95 1.30
N VAL A 380 13.83 7.06 1.99
CA VAL A 380 13.76 5.60 1.86
C VAL A 380 13.76 4.98 3.26
N ASN A 381 13.46 3.69 3.36
CA ASN A 381 13.40 3.02 4.66
C ASN A 381 14.76 3.06 5.40
N SER A 382 14.73 3.19 6.73
CA SER A 382 15.94 3.26 7.57
C SER A 382 16.82 2.01 7.49
N SER A 383 16.23 0.82 7.29
CA SER A 383 16.98 -0.43 7.08
C SER A 383 17.81 -0.41 5.78
N PHE A 384 17.33 0.28 4.75
CA PHE A 384 18.08 0.47 3.50
C PHE A 384 19.31 1.34 3.73
N TYR A 385 19.17 2.42 4.50
CA TYR A 385 20.32 3.24 4.91
C TYR A 385 21.32 2.46 5.75
N ASP A 386 20.84 1.61 6.67
CA ASP A 386 21.71 0.76 7.48
C ASP A 386 22.51 -0.21 6.60
N TRP A 387 21.83 -0.87 5.66
CA TRP A 387 22.46 -1.76 4.70
C TRP A 387 23.56 -1.06 3.89
N VAL A 388 23.28 0.13 3.33
CA VAL A 388 24.27 0.91 2.56
C VAL A 388 25.50 1.23 3.41
N LEU A 389 25.32 1.63 4.67
CA LEU A 389 26.43 1.93 5.57
C LEU A 389 27.29 0.70 5.86
N LYS A 390 26.65 -0.45 6.14
CA LYS A 390 27.35 -1.71 6.44
C LYS A 390 28.13 -2.25 5.25
N GLU A 391 27.52 -2.22 4.07
CA GLU A 391 28.08 -2.85 2.87
C GLU A 391 29.18 -2.01 2.22
N TYR A 392 29.00 -0.68 2.17
CA TYR A 392 29.91 0.20 1.43
C TYR A 392 30.81 1.04 2.35
N GLY A 393 30.52 1.06 3.65
CA GLY A 393 31.29 1.77 4.65
C GLY A 393 31.10 3.30 4.63
N PRO A 394 31.71 4.00 5.59
CA PRO A 394 31.43 5.41 5.87
C PRO A 394 31.98 6.39 4.83
N ASN A 395 32.99 5.98 4.07
CA ASN A 395 33.69 6.84 3.10
C ASN A 395 33.14 6.72 1.67
N SER A 396 32.15 5.85 1.44
CA SER A 396 31.57 5.68 0.10
C SER A 396 30.73 6.91 -0.30
N ARG A 397 30.66 7.17 -1.61
CA ARG A 397 29.87 8.28 -2.14
C ARG A 397 28.37 8.08 -1.90
N ILE A 398 27.89 6.85 -1.95
CA ILE A 398 26.49 6.51 -1.73
C ILE A 398 26.10 6.62 -0.25
N THR A 399 26.95 6.18 0.68
CA THR A 399 26.76 6.40 2.11
C THR A 399 26.69 7.89 2.42
N GLN A 400 27.56 8.67 1.78
CA GLN A 400 27.54 10.12 1.95
C GLN A 400 26.24 10.78 1.41
N GLN A 401 25.66 10.27 0.32
CA GLN A 401 24.37 10.73 -0.19
C GLN A 401 23.22 10.35 0.75
N CYS A 402 23.23 9.14 1.31
CA CYS A 402 22.28 8.75 2.36
C CYS A 402 22.38 9.67 3.58
N PHE A 403 23.61 10.02 3.98
CA PHE A 403 23.83 10.91 5.12
C PHE A 403 23.29 12.32 4.89
N ASP A 404 23.32 12.83 3.65
CA ASP A 404 22.70 14.11 3.30
C ASP A 404 21.20 14.13 3.67
N ASP A 405 20.44 13.09 3.31
CA ASP A 405 19.00 12.96 3.58
C ASP A 405 18.68 12.78 5.07
N ILE A 406 19.48 11.93 5.75
CA ILE A 406 19.34 11.66 7.18
C ILE A 406 19.61 12.91 8.00
N LEU A 407 20.69 13.63 7.68
CA LEU A 407 21.09 14.85 8.38
C LEU A 407 20.04 15.95 8.18
N GLU A 408 19.54 16.15 6.97
CA GLU A 408 18.46 17.11 6.71
C GLU A 408 17.21 16.80 7.56
N SER A 409 16.80 15.53 7.61
CA SER A 409 15.65 15.09 8.40
C SER A 409 15.87 15.32 9.90
N ARG A 410 17.06 15.01 10.42
CA ARG A 410 17.42 15.21 11.83
C ARG A 410 17.47 16.69 12.22
N ILE A 411 17.96 17.55 11.32
CA ILE A 411 17.97 19.01 11.51
C ILE A 411 16.54 19.55 11.50
N TRP A 412 15.71 19.12 10.56
CA TRP A 412 14.31 19.55 10.49
C TRP A 412 13.55 19.24 11.79
N ILE A 413 13.76 18.05 12.37
CA ILE A 413 13.19 17.69 13.69
C ILE A 413 13.56 18.73 14.75
N ASP A 414 14.85 19.05 14.88
CA ASP A 414 15.29 20.04 15.88
C ASP A 414 14.65 21.41 15.65
N LEU A 415 14.59 21.87 14.41
CA LEU A 415 13.98 23.16 14.08
C LEU A 415 12.49 23.21 14.44
N LYS A 416 11.74 22.12 14.24
CA LYS A 416 10.31 22.06 14.62
C LYS A 416 10.07 21.94 16.11
N LEU A 417 10.95 21.26 16.84
CA LEU A 417 10.91 21.23 18.31
C LEU A 417 11.29 22.58 18.91
N GLN A 418 12.18 23.36 18.26
CA GLN A 418 12.45 24.74 18.67
C GLN A 418 11.24 25.67 18.49
N GLU A 419 10.40 25.45 17.47
CA GLU A 419 9.17 26.21 17.24
C GLU A 419 8.07 25.85 18.27
N ASN A 420 8.06 24.60 18.75
CA ASN A 420 7.06 24.10 19.71
C ASN A 420 7.73 23.29 20.85
N PRO A 421 8.35 23.96 21.83
CA PRO A 421 9.16 23.29 22.87
C PRO A 421 8.39 22.37 23.81
N GLU A 422 7.05 22.46 23.86
CA GLU A 422 6.19 21.62 24.70
C GLU A 422 5.94 20.22 24.12
N ARG A 423 6.34 19.97 22.87
CA ARG A 423 6.19 18.67 22.23
C ARG A 423 7.49 17.89 22.26
N ASP A 424 7.38 16.58 22.44
CA ASP A 424 8.52 15.66 22.30
C ASP A 424 8.78 15.26 20.84
N ILE A 425 7.77 15.39 19.97
CA ILE A 425 7.80 14.98 18.56
C ILE A 425 7.23 16.12 17.69
N PRO A 426 7.85 16.46 16.54
CA PRO A 426 7.29 17.43 15.60
C PRO A 426 5.85 17.13 15.20
N GLU A 427 5.08 18.19 14.96
CA GLU A 427 3.73 18.05 14.40
C GLU A 427 3.78 17.33 13.05
N HIS A 428 2.86 16.37 12.86
CA HIS A 428 2.76 15.51 11.67
C HIS A 428 3.86 14.45 11.49
N LEU A 429 4.81 14.31 12.42
CA LEU A 429 5.76 13.19 12.43
C LEU A 429 5.30 12.10 13.41
N THR A 430 5.41 10.83 13.00
CA THR A 430 5.06 9.69 13.87
C THR A 430 6.17 9.42 14.88
N LEU A 431 5.84 8.78 16.00
CA LEU A 431 6.85 8.34 16.98
C LEU A 431 7.86 7.37 16.35
N GLN A 432 7.39 6.45 15.50
CA GLN A 432 8.26 5.48 14.86
C GLN A 432 9.21 6.11 13.83
N ALA A 433 8.72 7.07 13.05
CA ALA A 433 9.55 7.83 12.13
C ALA A 433 10.61 8.64 12.86
N PHE A 434 10.19 9.35 13.91
CA PHE A 434 11.08 10.10 14.78
C PHE A 434 12.19 9.19 15.33
N ASN A 435 11.82 8.03 15.87
CA ASN A 435 12.78 7.05 16.38
C ASN A 435 13.70 6.53 15.26
N SER A 436 13.16 6.24 14.08
CA SER A 436 13.93 5.75 12.93
C SER A 436 14.97 6.76 12.46
N ILE A 437 14.58 8.04 12.32
CA ILE A 437 15.48 9.15 11.93
C ILE A 437 16.59 9.33 12.97
N CYS A 438 16.22 9.39 14.25
CA CYS A 438 17.19 9.57 15.34
C CYS A 438 18.17 8.39 15.41
N SER A 439 17.69 7.15 15.35
CA SER A 439 18.52 5.95 15.44
C SER A 439 19.46 5.81 14.24
N ILE A 440 18.97 6.03 13.00
CA ILE A 440 19.84 5.90 11.83
C ILE A 440 20.88 7.03 11.75
N TYR A 441 20.52 8.26 12.14
CA TYR A 441 21.45 9.37 12.27
C TYR A 441 22.61 9.04 13.21
N GLN A 442 22.29 8.48 14.38
CA GLN A 442 23.30 8.09 15.35
C GLN A 442 24.21 6.99 14.83
N LYS A 443 23.66 6.01 14.11
CA LYS A 443 24.45 4.94 13.50
C LYS A 443 25.50 5.49 12.53
N TYR A 444 25.07 6.36 11.62
CA TYR A 444 25.96 7.04 10.68
C TYR A 444 27.03 7.88 11.39
N CYS A 445 26.66 8.58 12.47
CA CYS A 445 27.64 9.31 13.27
C CYS A 445 28.65 8.38 13.95
N ASN A 446 28.20 7.28 14.57
CA ASN A 446 29.04 6.33 15.29
C ASN A 446 30.06 5.66 14.35
N ASP A 447 29.65 5.34 13.11
CA ASP A 447 30.55 4.79 12.07
C ASP A 447 31.42 5.88 11.40
N LYS A 448 31.39 7.11 11.91
CA LYS A 448 32.24 8.24 11.51
C LYS A 448 32.05 8.64 10.04
N VAL A 449 30.82 8.62 9.55
CA VAL A 449 30.51 9.18 8.21
C VAL A 449 30.91 10.66 8.17
N PRO A 450 31.70 11.10 7.17
CA PRO A 450 32.24 12.45 7.14
C PRO A 450 31.18 13.54 7.03
N PHE A 451 31.36 14.62 7.80
CA PHE A 451 30.59 15.85 7.62
C PHE A 451 31.21 16.70 6.50
N LYS A 452 30.39 17.11 5.53
CA LYS A 452 30.82 18.02 4.46
C LYS A 452 30.77 19.46 4.94
N ALA A 453 31.65 20.30 4.38
CA ALA A 453 31.69 21.74 4.67
C ALA A 453 30.37 22.46 4.34
N ASN A 454 29.62 21.98 3.34
CA ASN A 454 28.33 22.56 2.96
C ASN A 454 27.20 22.31 3.97
N TYR A 455 27.43 21.52 5.03
CA TYR A 455 26.46 21.35 6.13
C TYR A 455 26.48 22.52 7.12
N PHE A 456 27.56 23.30 7.15
CA PHE A 456 27.77 24.37 8.13
C PHE A 456 26.64 25.41 8.20
N PRO A 457 26.03 25.87 7.09
CA PRO A 457 24.88 26.79 7.15
C PRO A 457 23.69 26.22 7.92
N TYR A 458 23.44 24.91 7.82
CA TYR A 458 22.33 24.24 8.51
C TYR A 458 22.65 24.03 9.99
N LEU A 459 23.88 23.61 10.30
CA LEU A 459 24.32 23.37 11.69
C LEU A 459 24.27 24.65 12.55
N LYS A 460 24.41 25.84 11.96
CA LYS A 460 24.22 27.12 12.66
C LYS A 460 22.79 27.34 13.17
N LEU A 461 21.80 26.65 12.60
CA LEU A 461 20.40 26.81 12.98
C LEU A 461 19.98 25.87 14.11
N VAL A 462 20.78 24.83 14.36
CA VAL A 462 20.50 23.76 15.30
C VAL A 462 20.81 24.21 16.73
N LYS A 463 19.97 23.81 17.69
CA LYS A 463 20.21 23.96 19.14
C LYS A 463 20.39 22.62 19.84
N ASN A 464 20.09 21.51 19.15
CA ASN A 464 20.32 20.19 19.71
C ASN A 464 21.81 19.91 19.93
N GLU A 465 22.21 19.82 21.21
CA GLU A 465 23.59 19.51 21.62
C GLU A 465 24.08 18.16 21.09
N GLU A 466 23.19 17.20 20.83
CA GLU A 466 23.57 15.94 20.20
C GLU A 466 24.13 16.19 18.80
N ILE A 467 23.44 16.96 17.96
CA ILE A 467 23.86 17.21 16.58
C ILE A 467 25.17 18.02 16.56
N ILE A 468 25.24 19.08 17.37
CA ILE A 468 26.41 19.98 17.44
C ILE A 468 27.62 19.24 18.02
N GLY A 469 27.42 18.51 19.11
CA GLY A 469 28.47 17.76 19.79
C GLY A 469 29.08 16.67 18.90
N ARG A 470 28.28 16.01 18.06
CA ARG A 470 28.74 14.98 17.12
C ARG A 470 29.59 15.58 16.00
N PHE A 471 29.13 16.68 15.41
CA PHE A 471 29.91 17.42 14.43
C PHE A 471 31.28 17.82 14.96
N SER A 472 31.32 18.38 16.18
CA SER A 472 32.57 18.77 16.84
C SER A 472 33.51 17.58 17.10
N LYS A 473 32.99 16.45 17.60
CA LYS A 473 33.78 15.23 17.87
C LYS A 473 34.34 14.59 16.61
N ILE A 474 33.54 14.52 15.53
CA ILE A 474 33.97 13.95 14.25
C ILE A 474 35.05 14.83 13.61
N LEU A 475 34.90 16.16 13.63
CA LEU A 475 35.94 17.09 13.18
C LEU A 475 37.24 16.97 13.99
N SER A 476 37.13 16.66 15.28
CA SER A 476 38.27 16.55 16.20
C SER A 476 38.91 15.15 16.22
N GLY A 477 38.38 14.17 15.46
CA GLY A 477 38.88 12.79 15.41
C GLY A 477 38.67 11.95 16.67
N LEU A 478 37.75 12.35 17.57
CA LEU A 478 37.50 11.69 18.84
C LEU A 478 36.58 10.46 18.70
N GLU A 479 36.75 9.44 19.57
CA GLU A 479 35.89 8.25 19.59
C GLU A 479 34.45 8.55 20.05
N LEU A 480 33.49 7.90 19.39
CA LEU A 480 32.05 8.00 19.70
C LEU A 480 31.57 6.68 20.30
N ASN A 481 31.64 6.54 21.63
CA ASN A 481 31.04 5.40 22.34
C ASN A 481 29.70 5.83 22.94
N ILE A 482 28.60 5.63 22.21
CA ILE A 482 27.25 5.97 22.68
C ILE A 482 26.28 4.81 22.41
N LYS A 483 25.52 4.43 23.45
CA LYS A 483 24.40 3.49 23.36
C LYS A 483 23.27 4.10 22.54
N LEU A 484 22.65 3.33 21.65
CA LEU A 484 21.45 3.74 20.94
C LEU A 484 20.36 4.13 21.97
N PRO A 485 19.66 5.28 21.83
CA PRO A 485 18.62 5.73 22.74
C PRO A 485 17.41 4.79 22.71
N TYR A 486 17.26 4.06 21.61
CA TYR A 486 16.22 3.05 21.39
C TYR A 486 16.85 1.88 20.65
N ASP A 487 16.56 0.64 21.06
CA ASP A 487 16.85 -0.51 20.21
C ASP A 487 16.03 -0.36 18.93
N ILE A 488 16.69 -0.50 17.77
CA ILE A 488 15.97 -0.67 16.52
C ILE A 488 15.43 -2.09 16.55
N ASN A 489 14.27 -2.26 17.19
CA ASN A 489 13.67 -3.56 17.37
C ASN A 489 12.97 -3.97 16.06
N TYR A 490 13.67 -4.78 15.24
CA TYR A 490 13.10 -5.42 14.05
C TYR A 490 12.29 -6.68 14.40
N GLU A 491 12.19 -7.03 15.68
CA GLU A 491 11.31 -8.10 16.17
C GLU A 491 9.92 -7.53 16.47
N TYR A 492 9.09 -7.40 15.44
CA TYR A 492 7.70 -7.81 15.64
C TYR A 492 7.70 -9.32 15.86
N ASN A 493 7.77 -9.72 17.13
CA ASN A 493 7.25 -11.01 17.54
C ASN A 493 5.80 -11.06 17.05
N ARG A 494 5.51 -12.02 16.15
CA ARG A 494 4.16 -12.61 16.14
C ARG A 494 3.83 -12.90 17.60
N SER A 495 2.61 -12.62 18.03
CA SER A 495 2.10 -13.17 19.27
C SER A 495 2.51 -14.65 19.30
N GLU A 496 3.40 -15.02 20.21
CA GLU A 496 3.63 -16.44 20.47
C GLU A 496 2.25 -16.97 20.80
N VAL A 497 1.77 -17.91 19.99
CA VAL A 497 0.61 -18.70 20.35
C VAL A 497 1.00 -19.39 21.63
N ASN A 498 0.47 -18.86 22.73
CA ASN A 498 0.74 -19.36 24.06
C ASN A 498 0.06 -20.73 24.14
N ASN A 499 0.78 -21.79 23.75
CA ASN A 499 0.30 -23.18 23.73
C ASN A 499 0.06 -23.75 25.15
N ASN A 500 0.01 -22.91 26.18
CA ASN A 500 -0.09 -23.30 27.58
C ASN A 500 -1.44 -22.97 28.22
N GLN A 501 -2.55 -23.10 27.48
CA GLN A 501 -3.89 -23.23 28.07
C GLN A 501 -4.64 -24.49 27.63
N ILE A 502 -3.93 -25.51 27.16
CA ILE A 502 -4.44 -26.89 27.12
C ILE A 502 -3.69 -27.68 28.17
N MET A 503 -4.14 -27.56 29.42
CA MET A 503 -4.17 -28.61 30.46
C MET A 503 -4.32 -27.94 31.82
N THR A 504 -5.57 -27.86 32.29
CA THR A 504 -5.98 -28.32 33.63
C THR A 504 -7.49 -28.13 33.76
N ASN A 505 -8.19 -29.28 33.79
CA ASN A 505 -9.56 -29.58 34.25
C ASN A 505 -10.70 -28.62 33.94
#